data_AF-A0A959S311-F1
#
_entry.id   AF-A0A959S311-F1
#
_cell.length_a   1.000
_cell.length_b   1.000
_cell.length_c   1.000
_cell.angle_alpha   90.00
_cell.angle_beta   90.00
_cell.angle_gamma   90.00
#
_symmetry.space_group_name_H-M   'P 1'
#
loop_
_entity.id
_entity.type
_entity.pdbx_description
1 polymer ?
#
loop_
_entity_poly.entity_id
_entity_poly.type
_entity_poly.pdbx_seq_one_letter_code
_entity_poly.pdbx_strand_id
1 'polypeptide(L)' 'MLHRQIRVLIAVLVSFTFSTASIMAQTCLSNGITFTSQAEVNDFPNQYPNCNYVAGDLIIQVGQRWTTCP' A
#
# COMPACT_ATOMS: atom_id res chain seq x y z
N MET A 1 -4.00 -41.01 22.62
CA MET A 1 -4.30 -39.56 22.81
C MET A 1 -3.32 -38.63 22.08
N LEU A 2 -2.04 -39.01 21.93
CA LEU A 2 -1.00 -38.24 21.23
C LEU A 2 -1.30 -37.95 19.74
N HIS A 3 -1.81 -38.95 18.99
CA HIS A 3 -2.18 -38.79 17.58
C HIS A 3 -3.31 -37.77 17.31
N ARG A 4 -4.20 -37.54 18.29
CA ARG A 4 -5.32 -36.60 18.14
C ARG A 4 -4.84 -35.15 18.16
N GLN A 5 -3.90 -34.83 19.05
CA GLN A 5 -3.31 -33.49 19.15
C GLN A 5 -2.41 -33.16 17.96
N ILE A 6 -1.64 -34.15 17.45
CA ILE A 6 -0.77 -33.97 16.27
C ILE A 6 -1.57 -33.61 15.02
N ARG A 7 -2.74 -34.25 14.79
CA ARG A 7 -3.59 -33.97 13.62
C ARG A 7 -4.20 -32.56 13.66
N VAL A 8 -4.58 -32.08 14.85
CA VAL A 8 -5.10 -30.72 15.05
C VAL A 8 -3.99 -29.69 14.81
N LEU A 9 -2.78 -29.94 15.32
CA LEU A 9 -1.61 -29.08 15.07
C LEU A 9 -1.29 -28.97 13.58
N ILE A 10 -1.26 -30.09 12.85
CA ILE A 10 -1.01 -30.08 11.40
C ILE A 10 -2.11 -29.28 10.67
N ALA A 11 -3.38 -29.48 11.02
CA ALA A 11 -4.48 -28.75 10.40
C ALA A 11 -4.41 -27.23 10.64
N VAL A 12 -4.01 -26.79 11.85
CA VAL A 12 -3.84 -25.37 12.19
C VAL A 12 -2.63 -24.76 11.47
N LEU A 13 -1.53 -25.50 11.34
CA LEU A 13 -0.35 -25.01 10.62
C LEU A 13 -0.62 -24.85 9.12
N VAL A 14 -1.38 -25.77 8.51
CA VAL A 14 -1.75 -25.71 7.09
C VAL A 14 -2.73 -24.56 6.80
N SER A 15 -3.65 -24.23 7.70
CA SER A 15 -4.58 -23.10 7.52
C SER A 15 -3.89 -21.74 7.69
N PHE A 16 -2.91 -21.63 8.59
CA PHE A 16 -2.13 -20.42 8.80
C PHE A 16 -1.25 -20.10 7.58
N THR A 17 -0.61 -21.10 6.96
CA THR A 17 0.23 -20.90 5.77
C THR A 17 -0.59 -20.59 4.50
N PHE A 18 -1.79 -21.13 4.38
CA PHE A 18 -2.72 -20.79 3.29
C PHE A 18 -3.18 -19.32 3.35
N SER A 19 -3.32 -18.79 4.57
CA SER A 19 -3.74 -17.39 4.78
C SER A 19 -2.66 -16.38 4.42
N THR A 20 -1.37 -16.73 4.56
CA THR A 20 -0.24 -15.85 4.21
C THR A 20 0.05 -15.77 2.72
N ALA A 21 -0.55 -16.64 1.88
CA ALA A 21 -0.33 -16.64 0.44
C ALA A 21 -1.03 -15.48 -0.30
N SER A 22 -1.89 -14.72 0.38
CA SER A 22 -2.75 -13.69 -0.23
C SER A 22 -2.26 -12.25 -0.04
N ILE A 23 -0.98 -12.04 0.31
CA ILE A 23 -0.42 -10.69 0.44
C ILE A 23 -0.01 -10.19 -0.95
N MET A 24 -1.00 -9.90 -1.80
CA MET A 24 -0.76 -9.11 -3.00
C MET A 24 -0.50 -7.68 -2.52
N ALA A 25 0.72 -7.19 -2.70
CA ALA A 25 0.99 -5.76 -2.55
C ALA A 25 0.01 -5.01 -3.46
N GLN A 26 -0.85 -4.19 -2.88
CA GLN A 26 -1.83 -3.45 -3.66
C GLN A 26 -1.07 -2.53 -4.61
N THR A 27 -1.43 -2.56 -5.88
CA THR A 27 -0.87 -1.64 -6.88
C THR A 27 -1.16 -0.22 -6.45
N CYS A 28 -0.11 0.55 -6.22
CA CYS A 28 -0.22 1.89 -5.68
C CYS A 28 -0.80 2.84 -6.73
N LEU A 29 -2.06 3.24 -6.50
CA LEU A 29 -2.77 4.22 -7.33
C LEU A 29 -2.79 3.85 -8.82
N SER A 30 -3.33 2.68 -9.17
CA SER A 30 -3.45 2.22 -10.58
C SER A 30 -4.27 3.16 -11.46
N ASN A 31 -5.19 3.92 -10.86
CA ASN A 31 -6.01 4.91 -11.57
C ASN A 31 -5.36 6.30 -11.59
N GLY A 32 -4.15 6.44 -11.02
CA GLY A 32 -3.47 7.72 -10.88
C GLY A 32 -3.97 8.58 -9.72
N ILE A 33 -3.44 9.79 -9.63
CA ILE A 33 -3.79 10.81 -8.64
C ILE A 33 -3.57 12.22 -9.19
N THR A 34 -4.44 13.14 -8.80
CA THR A 34 -4.33 14.57 -9.12
C THR A 34 -4.12 15.35 -7.84
N PHE A 35 -3.01 16.07 -7.73
CA PHE A 35 -2.76 17.05 -6.68
C PHE A 35 -3.11 18.44 -7.17
N THR A 36 -3.89 19.18 -6.39
CA THR A 36 -4.30 20.57 -6.64
C THR A 36 -3.58 21.58 -5.74
N SER A 37 -2.89 21.09 -4.69
CA SER A 37 -2.13 21.94 -3.77
C SER A 37 -0.82 21.29 -3.30
N GLN A 38 0.13 22.11 -2.86
CA GLN A 38 1.39 21.62 -2.28
C GLN A 38 1.16 20.86 -0.96
N ALA A 39 0.09 21.20 -0.21
CA ALA A 39 -0.24 20.50 1.02
C ALA A 39 -0.58 19.02 0.75
N GLU A 40 -1.29 18.73 -0.34
CA GLU A 40 -1.61 17.34 -0.72
C GLU A 40 -0.35 16.56 -1.15
N VAL A 41 0.58 17.22 -1.85
CA VAL A 41 1.88 16.62 -2.18
C VAL A 41 2.67 16.31 -0.90
N ASN A 42 2.67 17.24 0.05
CA ASN A 42 3.38 17.08 1.33
C ASN A 42 2.76 15.98 2.21
N ASP A 43 1.44 15.77 2.12
CA ASP A 43 0.73 14.76 2.90
C ASP A 43 0.72 13.37 2.23
N PHE A 44 1.16 13.26 0.97
CA PHE A 44 1.19 12.00 0.23
C PHE A 44 1.91 10.85 0.97
N PRO A 45 3.09 11.06 1.61
CA PRO A 45 3.74 9.99 2.39
C PRO A 45 2.94 9.53 3.61
N ASN A 46 2.09 10.39 4.18
CA ASN A 46 1.22 10.03 5.31
C ASN A 46 -0.03 9.28 4.84
N GLN A 47 -0.59 9.68 3.69
CA GLN A 47 -1.78 9.06 3.11
C GLN A 47 -1.48 7.72 2.44
N TYR A 48 -0.27 7.57 1.89
CA TYR A 48 0.17 6.37 1.16
C TYR A 48 1.56 5.89 1.62
N PRO A 49 1.73 5.50 2.91
CA PRO A 49 3.04 5.24 3.53
C PRO A 49 3.79 4.03 2.95
N ASN A 50 3.08 3.11 2.31
CA ASN A 50 3.67 1.91 1.70
C ASN A 50 3.81 2.04 0.17
N CYS A 51 3.51 3.21 -0.40
CA CYS A 51 3.57 3.42 -1.83
C CYS A 51 4.89 4.05 -2.27
N ASN A 52 5.72 3.22 -2.89
CA ASN A 52 7.03 3.61 -3.42
C ASN A 52 6.96 4.07 -4.88
N TYR A 53 5.83 3.86 -5.56
CA TYR A 53 5.61 4.27 -6.94
C TYR A 53 4.11 4.55 -7.17
N VAL A 54 3.80 5.37 -8.16
CA VAL A 54 2.44 5.60 -8.67
C VAL A 54 2.31 4.78 -9.95
N ALA A 55 1.35 3.85 -10.00
CA ALA A 55 1.16 2.96 -11.14
C ALA A 55 0.37 3.62 -12.29
N GLY A 56 -0.54 4.54 -11.96
CA GLY A 56 -1.27 5.35 -12.94
C GLY A 56 -0.67 6.74 -13.16
N ASP A 57 -1.47 7.65 -13.70
CA ASP A 57 -1.03 9.02 -13.99
C ASP A 57 -0.88 9.88 -12.73
N LEU A 58 0.20 10.66 -12.66
CA LEU A 58 0.39 11.68 -11.63
C LEU A 58 0.19 13.06 -12.26
N ILE A 59 -0.88 13.75 -11.87
CA ILE A 59 -1.20 15.10 -12.35
C ILE A 59 -0.97 16.09 -11.21
N ILE A 60 -0.17 17.13 -11.45
CA ILE A 60 0.05 18.21 -10.49
C ILE A 60 -0.50 19.50 -11.07
N GLN A 61 -1.68 19.91 -10.59
CA GLN A 61 -2.34 21.15 -10.94
C GLN A 61 -1.88 22.24 -9.98
N VAL A 62 -0.84 22.96 -10.35
CA VAL A 62 -0.23 23.95 -9.46
C VAL A 62 -1.10 25.20 -9.37
N GLY A 63 -1.63 25.46 -8.18
CA GLY A 63 -2.01 26.81 -7.74
C GLY A 63 -0.78 27.62 -7.34
N GLN A 64 -0.17 28.29 -8.31
CA GLN A 64 0.76 29.44 -8.17
C GLN A 64 2.22 29.18 -7.70
N ARG A 65 3.12 29.41 -8.68
CA ARG A 65 4.46 30.05 -8.63
C ARG A 65 5.68 29.26 -8.13
N TRP A 66 6.36 28.62 -9.09
CA TRP A 66 7.79 28.30 -9.06
C TRP A 66 8.70 29.54 -9.21
N THR A 67 8.50 30.60 -8.41
CA THR A 67 9.34 31.81 -8.51
C THR A 67 10.32 32.03 -7.37
N THR A 68 10.30 31.24 -6.29
CA THR A 68 11.34 31.36 -5.24
C THR A 68 11.56 30.02 -4.55
N CYS A 69 12.58 29.29 -4.97
CA CYS A 69 13.32 28.40 -4.07
C CYS A 69 14.17 29.31 -3.17
N PRO A 70 14.02 29.32 -1.84
CA PRO A 70 15.06 29.86 -0.96
C PRO A 70 16.31 28.98 -0.98
#